data_AF-A0A6C0DV97-F1
#
_entry.id   AF-A0A6C0DV97-F1
#
_cell.length_a   1.000
_cell.length_b   1.000
_cell.length_c   1.000
_cell.angle_alpha   90.00
_cell.angle_beta   90.00
_cell.angle_gamma   90.00
#
_symmetry.space_group_name_H-M   'P 1'
#
loop_
_entity.id
_entity.type
_entity.pdbx_description
1 polymer ?
#
loop_
_entity_poly.entity_id
_entity_poly.type
_entity_poly.pdbx_seq_one_letter_code
_entity_poly.pdbx_strand_id
1 'polypeptide(L)'
;MAFVQAMNTPDTTKKGVNGADVYTEEGVGDYRVSLFTMLNRGLEQSYIQDYTRKIYIRNVMDEMCDLFVMAFQTRDIRGGKGERRLFHHFIQALYEHDKETVCQMIKLIPEYGCWRDMWELLKAVPELESEIFRITRDCFKDDLVKCHSDQKSKMSLLAKWLPRENSGTYPGLARRLANHIYGFEESERKRLVKYRKDVSMMNKALKTVEINMCDKSWAEIKPESVPGRCLKIHNKAFLNEPVKKSYTDALRYATSEDRMACRKHFQEFVEALAKGEKKAHGANVVMPHELVVQALARDTSQDELGINQGQWVSIRDETLKLGGLGKCVPMCDFSGSMNGLPKLISLALGILVSEINHSAFKDHILTFDAEPKWHSFAGKSSLKEKLDSIRGDLGQGLNTDFYKACMRIVEKMKQAKVPVGDEPADLIVFTDMGFDAAIRDNNYYGRNTVKSAVWDTQIQQIRDEFKKAGEEVWGVGNGWKAPRIVIWNLSAHFNDFHAKADQEGVVQLSGWSPSMLKALQKGGVQVMTPYQGMRVILDDERYDEVRKVWNMIHQI
;
A
#
# COMPACT_ATOMS: atom_id res chain seq x y z
N MET A 1 36.16 -12.55 29.20
CA MET A 1 35.59 -12.37 27.84
C MET A 1 34.07 -12.38 27.83
N ALA A 2 33.38 -13.26 28.57
CA ALA A 2 31.90 -13.29 28.62
C ALA A 2 31.24 -11.96 29.03
N PHE A 3 31.82 -11.20 29.97
CA PHE A 3 31.27 -9.90 30.39
C PHE A 3 31.36 -8.82 29.29
N VAL A 4 32.49 -8.76 28.57
CA VAL A 4 32.66 -7.83 27.43
C VAL A 4 31.76 -8.24 26.26
N GLN A 5 31.59 -9.54 26.04
CA GLN A 5 30.65 -10.07 25.04
C GLN A 5 29.20 -9.75 25.40
N ALA A 6 28.83 -9.82 26.69
CA ALA A 6 27.52 -9.39 27.17
C ALA A 6 27.31 -7.87 27.02
N MET A 7 28.32 -7.04 27.27
CA MET A 7 28.23 -5.58 27.03
C MET A 7 28.15 -5.20 25.55
N ASN A 8 28.67 -6.05 24.66
CA ASN A 8 28.62 -5.83 23.21
C ASN A 8 27.40 -6.47 22.55
N THR A 9 26.58 -7.21 23.29
CA THR A 9 25.35 -7.80 22.75
C THR A 9 24.30 -6.70 22.64
N PRO A 10 23.70 -6.47 21.47
CA PRO A 10 22.71 -5.42 21.31
C PRO A 10 21.47 -5.71 22.16
N ASP A 11 20.87 -4.66 22.72
CA ASP A 11 19.63 -4.78 23.48
C ASP A 11 18.51 -5.33 22.58
N THR A 12 17.82 -6.36 23.06
CA THR A 12 16.70 -7.01 22.33
C THR A 12 15.35 -6.38 22.65
N THR A 13 15.29 -5.51 23.66
CA THR A 13 14.05 -4.86 24.11
C THR A 13 14.33 -3.42 24.49
N LYS A 14 13.35 -2.54 24.30
CA LYS A 14 13.41 -1.14 24.71
C LYS A 14 12.07 -0.70 25.29
N LYS A 15 12.06 0.48 25.94
CA LYS A 15 10.81 1.18 26.24
C LYS A 15 10.30 1.87 24.97
N GLY A 16 9.11 1.49 24.54
CA GLY A 16 8.39 2.09 23.43
C GLY A 16 7.88 3.49 23.77
N VAL A 17 7.34 4.18 22.78
CA VAL A 17 6.98 5.60 22.87
C VAL A 17 5.87 5.90 23.88
N ASN A 18 5.02 4.91 24.17
CA ASN A 18 3.98 4.99 25.20
C ASN A 18 4.37 4.28 26.51
N GLY A 19 5.65 3.93 26.70
CA GLY A 19 6.16 3.32 27.94
C GLY A 19 6.04 1.80 28.03
N ALA A 20 5.36 1.17 27.08
CA ALA A 20 5.30 -0.28 26.93
C ALA A 20 6.69 -0.87 26.62
N ASP A 21 6.97 -2.08 27.11
CA ASP A 21 8.17 -2.81 26.69
C ASP A 21 7.94 -3.43 25.30
N VAL A 22 8.81 -3.09 24.36
CA VAL A 22 8.73 -3.53 22.96
C VAL A 22 10.07 -4.13 22.53
N TYR A 23 10.06 -4.89 21.44
CA TYR A 23 11.28 -5.41 20.85
C TYR A 23 12.01 -4.32 20.06
N THR A 24 13.33 -4.37 20.11
CA THR A 24 14.19 -3.71 19.11
C THR A 24 14.19 -4.54 17.83
N GLU A 25 14.75 -4.01 16.75
CA GLU A 25 14.93 -4.75 15.51
C GLU A 25 15.78 -6.02 15.67
N GLU A 26 16.80 -5.98 16.53
CA GLU A 26 17.56 -7.16 16.94
C GLU A 26 16.69 -8.13 17.75
N GLY A 27 15.80 -7.62 18.59
CA GLY A 27 14.83 -8.40 19.36
C GLY A 27 13.80 -9.14 18.53
N VAL A 28 13.45 -8.62 17.34
CA VAL A 28 12.55 -9.32 16.40
C VAL A 28 13.15 -10.65 15.96
N GLY A 29 14.48 -10.74 15.85
CA GLY A 29 15.20 -11.98 15.50
C GLY A 29 15.30 -12.28 14.00
N ASP A 30 14.69 -11.46 13.13
CA ASP A 30 14.87 -11.52 11.67
C ASP A 30 14.85 -10.10 11.06
N TYR A 31 15.98 -9.68 10.49
CA TYR A 31 16.12 -8.34 9.91
C TYR A 31 15.23 -8.09 8.69
N ARG A 32 14.83 -9.14 7.96
CA ARG A 32 13.89 -9.00 6.84
C ARG A 32 12.51 -8.67 7.36
N VAL A 33 12.08 -9.30 8.46
CA VAL A 33 10.80 -8.99 9.12
C VAL A 33 10.81 -7.56 9.64
N SER A 34 11.87 -7.14 10.34
CA SER A 34 12.01 -5.76 10.85
C SER A 34 11.93 -4.72 9.72
N LEU A 35 12.70 -4.93 8.65
CA LEU A 35 12.66 -4.06 7.47
C LEU A 35 11.28 -4.06 6.83
N PHE A 36 10.69 -5.24 6.59
CA PHE A 36 9.39 -5.39 5.96
C PHE A 36 8.29 -4.63 6.70
N THR A 37 8.22 -4.75 8.03
CA THR A 37 7.25 -4.08 8.89
C THR A 37 7.41 -2.55 8.90
N MET A 38 8.61 -2.03 8.61
CA MET A 38 8.90 -0.59 8.61
C MET A 38 8.70 0.10 7.27
N LEU A 39 8.48 -0.64 6.17
CA LEU A 39 8.33 -0.10 4.81
C LEU A 39 7.02 0.68 4.58
N ASN A 40 6.93 1.83 5.25
CA ASN A 40 5.89 2.83 5.12
C ASN A 40 6.44 4.11 4.50
N ARG A 41 5.56 4.88 3.86
CA ARG A 41 5.95 6.15 3.24
C ARG A 41 6.56 7.08 4.29
N GLY A 42 7.69 7.67 3.94
CA GLY A 42 8.44 8.54 4.84
C GLY A 42 9.55 7.84 5.62
N LEU A 43 9.70 6.51 5.50
CA LEU A 43 10.85 5.81 6.05
C LEU A 43 12.16 6.41 5.49
N GLU A 44 13.07 6.69 6.39
CA GLU A 44 14.38 7.26 6.06
C GLU A 44 15.23 6.30 5.24
N GLN A 45 15.98 6.86 4.29
CA GLN A 45 16.85 6.09 3.41
C GLN A 45 17.91 5.29 4.18
N SER A 46 18.48 5.90 5.22
CA SER A 46 19.51 5.29 6.06
C SER A 46 19.05 4.00 6.73
N TYR A 47 17.75 3.89 7.06
CA TYR A 47 17.19 2.67 7.62
C TYR A 47 17.26 1.53 6.61
N ILE A 48 16.78 1.75 5.37
CA ILE A 48 16.85 0.73 4.31
C ILE A 48 18.31 0.34 4.04
N GLN A 49 19.22 1.31 3.98
CA GLN A 49 20.65 1.04 3.79
C GLN A 49 21.25 0.18 4.91
N ASP A 50 20.98 0.52 6.18
CA ASP A 50 21.53 -0.24 7.31
C ASP A 50 21.02 -1.69 7.35
N TYR A 51 19.71 -1.91 7.15
CA TYR A 51 19.15 -3.26 7.17
C TYR A 51 19.52 -4.07 5.93
N THR A 52 19.65 -3.44 4.76
CA THR A 52 20.23 -4.09 3.57
C THR A 52 21.64 -4.57 3.88
N ARG A 53 22.49 -3.70 4.43
CA ARG A 53 23.87 -4.06 4.82
C ARG A 53 23.91 -5.18 5.86
N LYS A 54 23.09 -5.12 6.91
CA LYS A 54 23.00 -6.16 7.96
C LYS A 54 22.63 -7.53 7.36
N ILE A 55 21.70 -7.57 6.42
CA ILE A 55 21.29 -8.82 5.73
C ILE A 55 22.40 -9.33 4.81
N TYR A 56 23.03 -8.46 4.02
CA TYR A 56 24.13 -8.85 3.14
C TYR A 56 25.35 -9.41 3.90
N ILE A 57 25.70 -8.83 5.06
CA ILE A 57 26.82 -9.32 5.90
C ILE A 57 26.61 -10.77 6.37
N ARG A 58 25.36 -11.21 6.53
CA ARG A 58 25.04 -12.59 6.94
C ARG A 58 25.38 -13.62 5.86
N ASN A 59 25.54 -13.18 4.61
CA ASN A 59 25.92 -14.02 3.48
C ASN A 59 24.99 -15.23 3.23
N VAL A 60 23.67 -15.03 3.38
CA VAL A 60 22.65 -16.07 3.13
C VAL A 60 21.90 -15.73 1.83
N MET A 61 22.04 -16.59 0.81
CA MET A 61 21.54 -16.34 -0.54
C MET A 61 20.03 -16.06 -0.59
N ASP A 62 19.23 -16.84 0.13
CA ASP A 62 17.78 -16.66 0.16
C ASP A 62 17.39 -15.31 0.81
N GLU A 63 18.11 -14.88 1.85
CA GLU A 63 17.87 -13.59 2.50
C GLU A 63 18.22 -12.41 1.58
N MET A 64 19.26 -12.55 0.75
CA MET A 64 19.61 -11.55 -0.26
C MET A 64 18.59 -11.51 -1.40
N CYS A 65 18.13 -12.67 -1.89
CA CYS A 65 17.07 -12.75 -2.88
C CYS A 65 15.80 -12.06 -2.38
N ASP A 66 15.44 -12.28 -1.11
CA ASP A 66 14.27 -11.66 -0.48
C ASP A 66 14.34 -10.14 -0.52
N LEU A 67 15.52 -9.52 -0.43
CA LEU A 67 15.65 -8.06 -0.53
C LEU A 67 15.27 -7.53 -1.92
N PHE A 68 15.63 -8.23 -3.00
CA PHE A 68 15.21 -7.84 -4.34
C PHE A 68 13.71 -8.04 -4.52
N VAL A 69 13.18 -9.18 -4.07
CA VAL A 69 11.73 -9.45 -4.09
C VAL A 69 10.98 -8.38 -3.30
N MET A 70 11.46 -8.03 -2.11
CA MET A 70 10.89 -6.99 -1.25
C MET A 70 10.95 -5.61 -1.89
N ALA A 71 12.03 -5.26 -2.61
CA ALA A 71 12.11 -4.02 -3.35
C ALA A 71 11.01 -3.94 -4.43
N PHE A 72 10.85 -4.99 -5.24
CA PHE A 72 9.81 -5.04 -6.28
C PHE A 72 8.39 -5.12 -5.69
N GLN A 73 8.18 -5.83 -4.60
CA GLN A 73 6.91 -5.86 -3.85
C GLN A 73 6.56 -4.47 -3.30
N THR A 74 7.56 -3.76 -2.79
CA THR A 74 7.40 -2.38 -2.32
C THR A 74 7.02 -1.45 -3.46
N ARG A 75 7.62 -1.63 -4.65
CA ARG A 75 7.29 -0.82 -5.82
C ARG A 75 5.95 -1.16 -6.43
N ASP A 76 5.56 -2.42 -6.45
CA ASP A 76 4.50 -2.95 -7.29
C ASP A 76 3.18 -2.17 -7.13
N ILE A 77 2.80 -1.43 -8.17
CA ILE A 77 1.56 -0.62 -8.15
C ILE A 77 0.29 -1.44 -8.25
N ARG A 78 0.35 -2.66 -8.78
CA ARG A 78 -0.86 -3.48 -9.06
C ARG A 78 -1.10 -4.53 -7.99
N GLY A 79 -0.03 -5.11 -7.44
CA GLY A 79 -0.11 -6.22 -6.49
C GLY A 79 0.64 -6.01 -5.17
N GLY A 80 1.33 -4.89 -5.00
CA GLY A 80 2.12 -4.60 -3.80
C GLY A 80 1.85 -3.22 -3.22
N LYS A 81 2.85 -2.61 -2.59
CA LYS A 81 2.68 -1.38 -1.80
C LYS A 81 2.57 -0.10 -2.64
N GLY A 82 3.10 -0.11 -3.87
CA GLY A 82 3.10 1.06 -4.76
C GLY A 82 4.04 2.20 -4.32
N GLU A 83 4.99 1.95 -3.41
CA GLU A 83 5.87 2.94 -2.81
C GLU A 83 7.11 3.22 -3.68
N ARG A 84 7.00 4.24 -4.53
CA ARG A 84 8.05 4.65 -5.47
C ARG A 84 9.36 5.06 -4.79
N ARG A 85 9.30 5.95 -3.78
CA ARG A 85 10.51 6.53 -3.18
C ARG A 85 11.30 5.47 -2.40
N LEU A 86 10.60 4.61 -1.65
CA LEU A 86 11.23 3.50 -0.94
C LEU A 86 11.90 2.52 -1.90
N PHE A 87 11.27 2.24 -3.05
CA PHE A 87 11.90 1.45 -4.10
C PHE A 87 13.22 2.06 -4.59
N HIS A 88 13.27 3.38 -4.80
CA HIS A 88 14.52 4.05 -5.21
C HIS A 88 15.61 3.93 -4.13
N HIS A 89 15.25 4.07 -2.85
CA HIS A 89 16.19 3.86 -1.75
C HIS A 89 16.69 2.40 -1.70
N PHE A 90 15.81 1.42 -1.96
CA PHE A 90 16.18 0.01 -2.07
C PHE A 90 17.19 -0.22 -3.20
N ILE A 91 16.90 0.25 -4.41
CA ILE A 91 17.79 0.06 -5.56
C ILE A 91 19.16 0.70 -5.30
N GLN A 92 19.19 1.87 -4.65
CA GLN A 92 20.44 2.50 -4.25
C GLN A 92 21.21 1.66 -3.23
N ALA A 93 20.57 1.19 -2.16
CA ALA A 93 21.20 0.34 -1.16
C ALA A 93 21.69 -1.00 -1.75
N LEU A 94 20.88 -1.64 -2.60
CA LEU A 94 21.24 -2.89 -3.27
C LEU A 94 22.41 -2.71 -4.23
N TYR A 95 22.50 -1.57 -4.93
CA TYR A 95 23.58 -1.30 -5.88
C TYR A 95 24.96 -1.16 -5.18
N GLU A 96 24.98 -0.75 -3.91
CA GLU A 96 26.21 -0.70 -3.11
C GLU A 96 26.78 -2.10 -2.84
N HIS A 97 25.94 -3.14 -2.85
CA HIS A 97 26.31 -4.51 -2.51
C HIS A 97 26.36 -5.46 -3.72
N ASP A 98 25.45 -5.32 -4.69
CA ASP A 98 25.34 -6.22 -5.83
C ASP A 98 24.92 -5.46 -7.12
N LYS A 99 25.93 -4.88 -7.76
CA LYS A 99 25.76 -4.06 -8.99
C LYS A 99 25.26 -4.88 -10.17
N GLU A 100 25.76 -6.11 -10.33
CA GLU A 100 25.41 -6.96 -11.46
C GLU A 100 23.94 -7.35 -11.42
N THR A 101 23.46 -7.79 -10.25
CA THR A 101 22.06 -8.14 -10.06
C THR A 101 21.15 -6.93 -10.25
N VAL A 102 21.49 -5.77 -9.68
CA VAL A 102 20.69 -4.55 -9.90
C VAL A 102 20.59 -4.20 -11.38
N CYS A 103 21.70 -4.21 -12.13
CA CYS A 103 21.70 -3.94 -13.58
C CYS A 103 20.78 -4.89 -14.36
N GLN A 104 20.72 -6.17 -13.99
CA GLN A 104 19.82 -7.13 -14.61
C GLN A 104 18.36 -6.97 -14.18
N MET A 105 18.12 -6.56 -12.94
CA MET A 105 16.79 -6.43 -12.35
C MET A 105 16.03 -5.20 -12.85
N ILE A 106 16.71 -4.09 -13.13
CA ILE A 106 16.03 -2.84 -13.50
C ILE A 106 15.16 -2.96 -14.76
N LYS A 107 15.41 -3.93 -15.65
CA LYS A 107 14.53 -4.22 -16.81
C LYS A 107 13.10 -4.59 -16.42
N LEU A 108 12.88 -5.07 -15.19
CA LEU A 108 11.56 -5.43 -14.65
C LEU A 108 10.76 -4.22 -14.15
N ILE A 109 11.39 -3.06 -13.97
CA ILE A 109 10.76 -1.84 -13.42
C ILE A 109 9.47 -1.43 -14.14
N PRO A 110 9.37 -1.46 -15.49
CA PRO A 110 8.13 -1.06 -16.16
C PRO A 110 6.94 -1.97 -15.86
N GLU A 111 7.19 -3.24 -15.51
CA GLU A 111 6.15 -4.19 -15.12
C GLU A 111 5.64 -3.91 -13.70
N TYR A 112 6.52 -3.78 -12.70
CA TYR A 112 6.09 -3.52 -11.31
C TYR A 112 5.76 -2.05 -11.05
N GLY A 113 6.30 -1.14 -11.86
CA GLY A 113 6.20 0.30 -11.66
C GLY A 113 5.83 1.05 -12.92
N CYS A 114 6.70 1.97 -13.34
CA CYS A 114 6.60 2.62 -14.64
C CYS A 114 7.98 3.11 -15.11
N TRP A 115 8.07 3.41 -16.40
CA TRP A 115 9.28 3.97 -17.02
C TRP A 115 9.80 5.25 -16.36
N ARG A 116 8.93 6.03 -15.69
CA ARG A 116 9.38 7.20 -14.93
C ARG A 116 10.39 6.85 -13.84
N ASP A 117 10.27 5.66 -13.24
CA ASP A 117 11.17 5.24 -12.18
C ASP A 117 12.62 5.12 -12.70
N MET A 118 12.82 4.74 -13.96
CA MET A 118 14.14 4.72 -14.59
C MET A 118 14.80 6.11 -14.55
N TRP A 119 14.05 7.16 -14.86
CA TRP A 119 14.59 8.53 -14.89
C TRP A 119 14.88 9.08 -13.50
N GLU A 120 14.08 8.70 -12.50
CA GLU A 120 14.36 9.06 -11.12
C GLU A 120 15.56 8.28 -10.58
N LEU A 121 15.75 7.01 -10.98
CA LEU A 121 16.94 6.24 -10.63
C LEU A 121 18.22 6.83 -11.21
N LEU A 122 18.21 7.46 -12.39
CA LEU A 122 19.39 8.18 -12.89
C LEU A 122 19.85 9.31 -11.96
N LYS A 123 18.95 9.86 -11.13
CA LYS A 123 19.31 10.88 -10.13
C LYS A 123 19.89 10.24 -8.86
N ALA A 124 19.39 9.07 -8.48
CA ALA A 124 19.78 8.38 -7.25
C ALA A 124 21.03 7.50 -7.44
N VAL A 125 21.18 6.88 -8.62
CA VAL A 125 22.26 5.95 -8.99
C VAL A 125 22.69 6.25 -10.45
N PRO A 126 23.47 7.32 -10.69
CA PRO A 126 23.88 7.73 -12.04
C PRO A 126 24.61 6.64 -12.84
N GLU A 127 25.27 5.70 -12.18
CA GLU A 127 26.01 4.59 -12.77
C GLU A 127 25.10 3.63 -13.57
N LEU A 128 23.79 3.63 -13.29
CA LEU A 128 22.82 2.84 -14.05
C LEU A 128 22.50 3.42 -15.43
N GLU A 129 23.07 4.58 -15.80
CA GLU A 129 22.78 5.27 -17.06
C GLU A 129 22.94 4.38 -18.30
N SER A 130 24.07 3.71 -18.43
CA SER A 130 24.36 2.87 -19.59
C SER A 130 23.30 1.77 -19.77
N GLU A 131 22.93 1.13 -18.66
CA GLU A 131 21.97 0.04 -18.65
C GLU A 131 20.54 0.53 -18.90
N ILE A 132 20.13 1.61 -18.23
CA ILE A 132 18.82 2.24 -18.46
C ILE A 132 18.67 2.68 -19.92
N PHE A 133 19.72 3.27 -20.51
CA PHE A 133 19.71 3.72 -21.90
C PHE A 133 19.64 2.54 -22.87
N ARG A 134 20.36 1.45 -22.58
CA ARG A 134 20.29 0.19 -23.35
C ARG A 134 18.86 -0.37 -23.35
N ILE A 135 18.27 -0.58 -22.17
CA ILE A 135 16.90 -1.09 -22.00
C ILE A 135 15.90 -0.17 -22.72
N THR A 136 16.04 1.14 -22.55
CA THR A 136 15.18 2.14 -23.20
C THR A 136 15.27 2.05 -24.72
N ARG A 137 16.47 1.97 -25.27
CA ARG A 137 16.70 1.88 -26.72
C ARG A 137 16.09 0.60 -27.29
N ASP A 138 16.29 -0.53 -26.62
CA ASP A 138 15.83 -1.81 -27.12
C ASP A 138 14.29 -1.87 -27.12
N CYS A 139 13.65 -1.40 -26.05
CA CYS A 139 12.20 -1.23 -26.01
C CYS A 139 11.68 -0.18 -27.02
N PHE A 140 12.40 0.93 -27.20
CA PHE A 140 12.03 1.96 -28.18
C PHE A 140 12.01 1.41 -29.61
N LYS A 141 13.02 0.62 -29.98
CA LYS A 141 13.11 0.02 -31.32
C LYS A 141 11.98 -0.98 -31.55
N ASP A 142 11.70 -1.82 -30.56
CA ASP A 142 10.59 -2.77 -30.62
C ASP A 142 9.22 -2.06 -30.73
N ASP A 143 8.99 -1.04 -29.91
CA ASP A 143 7.77 -0.23 -29.98
C ASP A 143 7.62 0.51 -31.33
N LEU A 144 8.73 0.97 -31.92
CA LEU A 144 8.71 1.62 -33.22
C LEU A 144 8.31 0.64 -34.33
N VAL A 145 8.84 -0.58 -34.32
CA VAL A 145 8.44 -1.65 -35.25
C VAL A 145 6.96 -1.97 -35.08
N LYS A 146 6.50 -2.15 -33.84
CA LYS A 146 5.09 -2.41 -33.53
C LYS A 146 4.19 -1.26 -33.98
N CYS A 147 4.61 -0.01 -33.81
CA CYS A 147 3.86 1.18 -34.20
C CYS A 147 3.63 1.28 -35.72
N HIS A 148 4.60 0.82 -36.52
CA HIS A 148 4.49 0.79 -37.98
C HIS A 148 3.74 -0.43 -38.52
N SER A 149 3.45 -1.40 -37.66
CA SER A 149 2.70 -2.62 -37.99
C SER A 149 1.26 -2.56 -37.45
N ASP A 150 0.49 -3.63 -37.65
CA ASP A 150 -0.83 -3.81 -37.03
C ASP A 150 -0.75 -4.21 -35.55
N GLN A 151 0.44 -4.23 -34.94
CA GLN A 151 0.67 -4.62 -33.54
C GLN A 151 0.72 -3.44 -32.56
N LYS A 152 0.13 -2.29 -32.90
CA LYS A 152 0.10 -1.09 -32.03
C LYS A 152 -0.40 -1.37 -30.61
N SER A 153 -1.34 -2.32 -30.45
CA SER A 153 -1.88 -2.72 -29.13
C SER A 153 -0.88 -3.47 -28.24
N LYS A 154 0.22 -3.98 -28.82
CA LYS A 154 1.29 -4.69 -28.10
C LYS A 154 2.49 -3.80 -27.78
N MET A 155 2.41 -2.51 -28.09
CA MET A 155 3.42 -1.53 -27.70
C MET A 155 3.48 -1.39 -26.19
N SER A 156 4.67 -1.16 -25.67
CA SER A 156 4.86 -0.78 -24.29
C SER A 156 4.35 0.65 -24.03
N LEU A 157 4.25 1.03 -22.76
CA LEU A 157 3.95 2.41 -22.37
C LEU A 157 5.17 3.35 -22.43
N LEU A 158 6.32 2.92 -22.97
CA LEU A 158 7.55 3.73 -22.98
C LEU A 158 7.33 5.13 -23.57
N ALA A 159 6.67 5.20 -24.73
CA ALA A 159 6.43 6.49 -25.40
C ALA A 159 5.68 7.50 -24.53
N LYS A 160 4.77 7.04 -23.65
CA LYS A 160 4.05 7.89 -22.69
C LYS A 160 5.00 8.60 -21.72
N TRP A 161 6.06 7.91 -21.31
CA TRP A 161 6.96 8.33 -20.24
C TRP A 161 8.29 8.90 -20.73
N LEU A 162 8.55 8.86 -22.04
CA LEU A 162 9.77 9.40 -22.61
C LEU A 162 9.88 10.92 -22.38
N PRO A 163 11.03 11.42 -21.90
CA PRO A 163 11.26 12.84 -21.69
C PRO A 163 11.05 13.66 -22.97
N ARG A 164 10.42 14.82 -22.84
CA ARG A 164 10.29 15.80 -23.92
C ARG A 164 11.54 16.69 -23.98
N GLU A 165 11.86 17.22 -25.16
CA GLU A 165 13.05 18.07 -25.39
C GLU A 165 13.17 19.20 -24.36
N ASN A 166 12.05 19.88 -24.07
CA ASN A 166 11.99 21.00 -23.14
C ASN A 166 11.40 20.61 -21.78
N SER A 167 11.60 19.36 -21.35
CA SER A 167 11.10 18.92 -20.04
C SER A 167 11.79 19.69 -18.92
N GLY A 168 11.02 20.42 -18.12
CA GLY A 168 11.53 21.04 -16.89
C GLY A 168 11.88 20.02 -15.80
N THR A 169 11.26 18.83 -15.83
CA THR A 169 11.48 17.77 -14.82
C THR A 169 12.73 16.94 -15.08
N TYR A 170 13.09 16.73 -16.37
CA TYR A 170 14.29 15.99 -16.78
C TYR A 170 15.09 16.77 -17.84
N PRO A 171 15.73 17.90 -17.45
CA PRO A 171 16.47 18.73 -18.39
C PRO A 171 17.57 17.95 -19.12
N GLY A 172 17.65 18.10 -20.44
CA GLY A 172 18.70 17.48 -21.28
C GLY A 172 18.56 15.97 -21.53
N LEU A 173 17.70 15.26 -20.79
CA LEU A 173 17.60 13.80 -20.90
C LEU A 173 17.09 13.34 -22.27
N ALA A 174 16.14 14.07 -22.87
CA ALA A 174 15.66 13.78 -24.22
C ALA A 174 16.78 13.82 -25.28
N ARG A 175 17.72 14.76 -25.16
CA ARG A 175 18.88 14.87 -26.07
C ARG A 175 19.83 13.70 -25.88
N ARG A 176 20.13 13.34 -24.64
CA ARG A 176 20.98 12.19 -24.30
C ARG A 176 20.39 10.87 -24.80
N LEU A 177 19.09 10.66 -24.62
CA LEU A 177 18.38 9.49 -25.16
C LEU A 177 18.37 9.49 -26.70
N ALA A 178 18.11 10.63 -27.34
CA ALA A 178 18.17 10.73 -28.80
C ALA A 178 19.57 10.39 -29.35
N ASN A 179 20.62 10.83 -28.66
CA ASN A 179 22.01 10.50 -29.00
C ASN A 179 22.30 9.00 -28.88
N HIS A 180 21.76 8.35 -27.86
CA HIS A 180 21.93 6.91 -27.66
C HIS A 180 21.11 6.07 -28.65
N ILE A 181 19.86 6.46 -28.93
CA ILE A 181 18.94 5.71 -29.81
C ILE A 181 19.35 5.85 -31.28
N TYR A 182 19.71 7.07 -31.71
CA TYR A 182 20.05 7.38 -33.10
C TYR A 182 21.55 7.68 -33.27
N GLY A 183 22.43 6.99 -32.52
CA GLY A 183 23.87 7.20 -32.61
C GLY A 183 24.46 7.04 -34.02
N PHE A 184 23.77 6.31 -34.89
CA PHE A 184 24.13 6.13 -36.31
C PHE A 184 23.87 7.36 -37.20
N GLU A 185 23.05 8.31 -36.75
CA GLU A 185 22.82 9.58 -37.46
C GLU A 185 23.92 10.57 -37.07
N GLU A 186 24.60 11.20 -38.02
CA GLU A 186 25.77 12.05 -37.69
C GLU A 186 25.38 13.36 -36.99
N SER A 187 24.26 13.96 -37.40
CA SER A 187 23.82 15.25 -36.86
C SER A 187 22.98 15.09 -35.60
N GLU A 188 23.46 15.61 -34.46
CA GLU A 188 22.69 15.66 -33.21
C GLU A 188 21.31 16.33 -33.39
N ARG A 189 21.24 17.40 -34.19
CA ARG A 189 19.97 18.05 -34.52
C ARG A 189 19.02 17.07 -35.22
N LYS A 190 19.50 16.27 -36.17
CA LYS A 190 18.67 15.27 -36.85
C LYS A 190 18.24 14.16 -35.89
N ARG A 191 19.11 13.69 -34.99
CA ARG A 191 18.76 12.72 -33.93
C ARG A 191 17.59 13.20 -33.10
N LEU A 192 17.65 14.45 -32.62
CA LEU A 192 16.60 15.03 -31.79
C LEU A 192 15.30 15.26 -32.56
N VAL A 193 15.36 15.61 -33.84
CA VAL A 193 14.17 15.69 -34.71
C VAL A 193 13.52 14.32 -34.88
N LYS A 194 14.29 13.27 -35.17
CA LYS A 194 13.78 11.89 -35.33
C LYS A 194 13.13 11.41 -34.04
N TYR A 195 13.82 11.57 -32.92
CA TYR A 195 13.28 11.27 -31.59
C TYR A 195 11.93 11.96 -31.35
N ARG A 196 11.80 13.26 -31.58
CA ARG A 196 10.52 13.97 -31.37
C ARG A 196 9.39 13.43 -32.25
N LYS A 197 9.68 13.16 -33.52
CA LYS A 197 8.69 12.63 -34.48
C LYS A 197 8.21 11.24 -34.06
N ASP A 198 9.14 10.34 -33.78
CA ASP A 198 8.83 8.95 -33.45
C ASP A 198 8.12 8.85 -32.09
N VAL A 199 8.57 9.60 -31.08
CA VAL A 199 7.88 9.67 -29.78
C VAL A 199 6.47 10.23 -29.93
N SER A 200 6.26 11.28 -30.73
CA SER A 200 4.92 11.85 -30.98
C SER A 200 4.01 10.84 -31.67
N MET A 201 4.49 10.20 -32.73
CA MET A 201 3.76 9.16 -33.46
C MET A 201 3.38 7.98 -32.55
N MET A 202 4.33 7.43 -31.79
CA MET A 202 4.06 6.32 -30.87
C MET A 202 3.07 6.72 -29.78
N ASN A 203 3.14 7.94 -29.24
CA ASN A 203 2.14 8.40 -28.27
C ASN A 203 0.73 8.49 -28.86
N LYS A 204 0.60 8.95 -30.11
CA LYS A 204 -0.69 8.95 -30.83
C LYS A 204 -1.21 7.52 -31.04
N ALA A 205 -0.32 6.58 -31.35
CA ALA A 205 -0.68 5.17 -31.49
C ALA A 205 -1.17 4.54 -30.17
N LEU A 206 -0.60 4.95 -29.03
CA LEU A 206 -1.05 4.52 -27.70
C LEU A 206 -2.42 5.08 -27.30
N LYS A 207 -2.92 6.12 -27.97
CA LYS A 207 -4.23 6.75 -27.70
C LYS A 207 -4.44 7.08 -26.23
N THR A 208 -3.42 7.63 -25.56
CA THR A 208 -3.57 8.02 -24.16
C THR A 208 -4.52 9.21 -24.05
N VAL A 209 -5.26 9.30 -22.94
CA VAL A 209 -6.29 10.35 -22.73
C VAL A 209 -5.70 11.75 -22.86
N GLU A 210 -4.45 11.92 -22.45
CA GLU A 210 -3.72 13.18 -22.54
C GLU A 210 -3.59 13.70 -23.98
N ILE A 211 -3.61 12.83 -25.01
CA ILE A 211 -3.61 13.22 -26.42
C ILE A 211 -4.91 13.96 -26.76
N ASN A 212 -6.07 13.39 -26.43
CA ASN A 212 -7.37 14.03 -26.69
C ASN A 212 -7.50 15.35 -25.91
N MET A 213 -7.00 15.40 -24.67
CA MET A 213 -7.00 16.62 -23.85
C MET A 213 -6.17 17.74 -24.50
N CYS A 214 -5.00 17.42 -25.06
CA CYS A 214 -4.12 18.38 -25.74
C CYS A 214 -4.65 18.80 -27.11
N ASP A 215 -5.20 17.85 -27.88
CA ASP A 215 -5.75 18.09 -29.22
C ASP A 215 -7.14 18.76 -29.18
N LYS A 216 -7.72 18.95 -27.99
CA LYS A 216 -9.05 19.51 -27.76
C LYS A 216 -10.16 18.69 -28.43
N SER A 217 -10.02 17.37 -28.43
CA SER A 217 -11.05 16.42 -28.84
C SER A 217 -11.69 15.75 -27.63
N TRP A 218 -12.24 16.55 -26.71
CA TRP A 218 -12.75 16.05 -25.43
C TRP A 218 -13.95 15.13 -25.60
N ALA A 219 -14.80 15.37 -26.60
CA ALA A 219 -15.94 14.52 -26.91
C ALA A 219 -15.52 13.08 -27.28
N GLU A 220 -14.29 12.85 -27.73
CA GLU A 220 -13.80 11.51 -28.07
C GLU A 220 -13.39 10.69 -26.83
N ILE A 221 -13.31 11.32 -25.65
CA ILE A 221 -12.93 10.64 -24.40
C ILE A 221 -14.10 9.80 -23.91
N LYS A 222 -13.89 8.48 -23.91
CA LYS A 222 -14.86 7.49 -23.41
C LYS A 222 -14.53 7.15 -21.95
N PRO A 223 -15.41 7.44 -20.97
CA PRO A 223 -15.13 7.24 -19.54
C PRO A 223 -14.62 5.84 -19.19
N GLU A 224 -15.17 4.80 -19.83
CA GLU A 224 -14.80 3.39 -19.60
C GLU A 224 -13.38 3.04 -20.06
N SER A 225 -12.79 3.84 -20.95
CA SER A 225 -11.42 3.63 -21.42
C SER A 225 -10.39 4.39 -20.58
N VAL A 226 -10.84 5.26 -19.67
CA VAL A 226 -9.95 6.12 -18.88
C VAL A 226 -9.32 5.31 -17.74
N PRO A 227 -7.98 5.21 -17.67
CA PRO A 227 -7.33 4.52 -16.56
C PRO A 227 -7.63 5.17 -15.22
N GLY A 228 -7.78 4.38 -14.15
CA GLY A 228 -8.27 4.88 -12.86
C GLY A 228 -7.45 6.03 -12.24
N ARG A 229 -6.13 6.02 -12.41
CA ARG A 229 -5.26 7.12 -11.98
C ARG A 229 -5.50 8.41 -12.78
N CYS A 230 -5.74 8.28 -14.08
CA CYS A 230 -6.07 9.41 -14.97
C CYS A 230 -7.44 9.98 -14.61
N LEU A 231 -8.42 9.10 -14.38
CA LEU A 231 -9.78 9.46 -13.94
C LEU A 231 -9.74 10.32 -12.68
N LYS A 232 -8.99 9.90 -11.67
CA LYS A 232 -8.82 10.64 -10.41
C LYS A 232 -8.18 12.02 -10.62
N ILE A 233 -7.10 12.11 -11.40
CA ILE A 233 -6.33 13.36 -11.56
C ILE A 233 -7.11 14.40 -12.38
N HIS A 234 -7.90 13.95 -13.35
CA HIS A 234 -8.50 14.81 -14.36
C HIS A 234 -10.04 14.89 -14.29
N ASN A 235 -10.68 14.34 -13.25
CA ASN A 235 -12.14 14.32 -13.10
C ASN A 235 -12.79 15.71 -13.30
N LYS A 236 -12.31 16.77 -12.63
CA LYS A 236 -12.80 18.15 -12.80
C LYS A 236 -12.61 18.64 -14.24
N ALA A 237 -11.53 18.23 -14.91
CA ALA A 237 -11.31 18.59 -16.30
C ALA A 237 -12.32 17.91 -17.22
N PHE A 238 -12.64 16.63 -17.00
CA PHE A 238 -13.65 15.89 -17.76
C PHE A 238 -15.06 16.41 -17.52
N LEU A 239 -15.36 16.82 -16.29
CA LEU A 239 -16.62 17.44 -15.91
C LEU A 239 -16.68 18.94 -16.29
N ASN A 240 -15.66 19.53 -16.89
CA ASN A 240 -15.63 20.96 -17.23
C ASN A 240 -15.77 21.90 -15.99
N GLU A 241 -15.37 21.42 -14.82
CA GLU A 241 -15.49 22.10 -13.53
C GLU A 241 -14.25 22.93 -13.19
N PRO A 242 -14.40 24.06 -12.49
CA PRO A 242 -13.28 24.91 -12.11
C PRO A 242 -12.35 24.21 -11.11
N VAL A 243 -11.03 24.37 -11.31
CA VAL A 243 -10.02 23.74 -10.44
C VAL A 243 -9.95 24.41 -9.06
N LYS A 244 -10.29 25.70 -9.00
CA LYS A 244 -10.44 26.49 -7.77
C LYS A 244 -11.84 27.07 -7.74
N LYS A 245 -12.47 27.12 -6.57
CA LYS A 245 -13.80 27.73 -6.41
C LYS A 245 -13.78 29.17 -6.96
N SER A 246 -14.62 29.42 -7.94
CA SER A 246 -15.08 30.77 -8.31
C SER A 246 -16.38 31.02 -7.54
N TYR A 247 -16.64 32.24 -7.09
CA TYR A 247 -17.92 32.62 -6.46
C TYR A 247 -19.13 32.43 -7.41
N THR A 248 -18.89 32.18 -8.69
CA THR A 248 -19.92 32.10 -9.72
C THR A 248 -20.38 30.68 -10.07
N ASP A 249 -19.80 29.62 -9.47
CA ASP A 249 -20.05 28.19 -9.80
C ASP A 249 -20.06 27.87 -11.31
N ALA A 250 -19.44 28.73 -12.13
CA ALA A 250 -19.53 28.63 -13.58
C ALA A 250 -18.59 27.53 -14.11
N LEU A 251 -19.10 26.74 -15.06
CA LEU A 251 -18.30 25.80 -15.83
C LEU A 251 -17.15 26.54 -16.54
N ARG A 252 -15.99 25.88 -16.66
CA ARG A 252 -14.78 26.51 -17.23
C ARG A 252 -14.95 26.96 -18.68
N TYR A 253 -15.67 26.16 -19.47
CA TYR A 253 -15.89 26.39 -20.90
C TYR A 253 -17.35 26.06 -21.25
N ALA A 254 -18.30 26.81 -20.70
CA ALA A 254 -19.74 26.55 -20.86
C ALA A 254 -20.23 26.63 -22.31
N THR A 255 -19.58 27.43 -23.15
CA THR A 255 -19.94 27.62 -24.57
C THR A 255 -19.26 26.63 -25.51
N SER A 256 -18.39 25.74 -25.00
CA SER A 256 -17.68 24.76 -25.83
C SER A 256 -18.50 23.48 -25.94
N GLU A 257 -19.08 23.23 -27.12
CA GLU A 257 -19.86 22.02 -27.40
C GLU A 257 -19.05 20.74 -27.13
N ASP A 258 -17.79 20.69 -27.54
CA ASP A 258 -16.88 19.55 -27.31
C ASP A 258 -16.66 19.24 -25.82
N ARG A 259 -16.47 20.29 -24.99
CA ARG A 259 -16.29 20.14 -23.53
C ARG A 259 -17.60 19.75 -22.85
N MET A 260 -18.73 20.25 -23.33
CA MET A 260 -20.05 19.90 -22.82
C MET A 260 -20.45 18.47 -23.19
N ALA A 261 -20.09 18.00 -24.38
CA ALA A 261 -20.26 16.60 -24.78
C ALA A 261 -19.45 15.66 -23.87
N CYS A 262 -18.17 15.99 -23.62
CA CYS A 262 -17.36 15.27 -22.64
C CYS A 262 -18.00 15.25 -21.26
N ARG A 263 -18.44 16.40 -20.74
CA ARG A 263 -19.13 16.47 -19.44
C ARG A 263 -20.34 15.52 -19.42
N LYS A 264 -21.17 15.55 -20.48
CA LYS A 264 -22.35 14.69 -20.60
C LYS A 264 -21.99 13.20 -20.54
N HIS A 265 -20.95 12.75 -21.26
CA HIS A 265 -20.49 11.36 -21.21
C HIS A 265 -20.14 10.91 -19.78
N PHE A 266 -19.50 11.79 -19.00
CA PHE A 266 -19.14 11.48 -17.61
C PHE A 266 -20.35 11.50 -16.67
N GLN A 267 -21.34 12.35 -16.91
CA GLN A 267 -22.59 12.35 -16.14
C GLN A 267 -23.40 11.08 -16.41
N GLU A 268 -23.58 10.70 -17.68
CA GLU A 268 -24.21 9.43 -18.09
C GLU A 268 -23.46 8.23 -17.51
N PHE A 269 -22.12 8.29 -17.47
CA PHE A 269 -21.30 7.27 -16.83
C PHE A 269 -21.53 7.18 -15.32
N VAL A 270 -21.67 8.30 -14.60
CA VAL A 270 -21.99 8.32 -13.16
C VAL A 270 -23.35 7.66 -12.90
N GLU A 271 -24.36 7.96 -13.71
CA GLU A 271 -25.67 7.31 -13.61
C GLU A 271 -25.57 5.79 -13.84
N ALA A 272 -24.81 5.38 -14.85
CA ALA A 272 -24.59 3.96 -15.16
C ALA A 272 -23.77 3.25 -14.06
N LEU A 273 -22.84 3.93 -13.40
CA LEU A 273 -22.13 3.43 -12.22
C LEU A 273 -23.09 3.19 -11.05
N ALA A 274 -24.00 4.13 -10.78
CA ALA A 274 -24.99 4.02 -9.71
C ALA A 274 -25.96 2.84 -9.93
N LYS A 275 -26.28 2.52 -11.18
CA LYS A 275 -27.11 1.37 -11.57
C LYS A 275 -26.33 0.04 -11.63
N GLY A 276 -24.98 0.09 -11.54
CA GLY A 276 -24.12 -1.09 -11.70
C GLY A 276 -23.98 -1.59 -13.14
N GLU A 277 -24.42 -0.82 -14.13
CA GLU A 277 -24.31 -1.14 -15.57
C GLU A 277 -22.88 -1.00 -16.10
N LYS A 278 -22.07 -0.18 -15.42
CA LYS A 278 -20.66 0.10 -15.75
C LYS A 278 -19.79 -0.03 -14.50
N LYS A 279 -18.48 -0.14 -14.72
CA LYS A 279 -17.47 -0.17 -13.65
C LYS A 279 -16.42 0.90 -13.90
N ALA A 280 -16.01 1.58 -12.84
CA ALA A 280 -14.89 2.51 -12.90
C ALA A 280 -13.58 1.76 -12.75
N HIS A 281 -12.56 2.19 -13.50
CA HIS A 281 -11.20 1.76 -13.24
C HIS A 281 -10.68 2.45 -11.97
N GLY A 282 -10.07 1.69 -11.05
CA GLY A 282 -9.55 2.25 -9.80
C GLY A 282 -8.72 1.25 -9.01
N ALA A 283 -9.21 0.01 -8.93
CA ALA A 283 -8.68 -1.05 -8.06
C ALA A 283 -7.16 -1.27 -8.11
N ASN A 284 -6.54 -1.09 -9.28
CA ASN A 284 -5.13 -1.43 -9.48
C ASN A 284 -4.15 -0.26 -9.26
N VAL A 285 -4.61 0.99 -9.09
CA VAL A 285 -3.71 2.17 -9.11
C VAL A 285 -4.16 3.34 -8.22
N VAL A 286 -5.34 3.22 -7.61
CA VAL A 286 -5.90 4.22 -6.68
C VAL A 286 -5.99 3.57 -5.30
N MET A 287 -5.44 4.25 -4.29
CA MET A 287 -5.48 3.76 -2.91
C MET A 287 -6.79 4.20 -2.21
N PRO A 288 -7.36 3.41 -1.28
CA PRO A 288 -8.63 3.73 -0.61
C PRO A 288 -8.66 5.11 0.06
N HIS A 289 -7.58 5.47 0.74
CA HIS A 289 -7.47 6.76 1.45
C HIS A 289 -7.54 7.96 0.51
N GLU A 290 -7.13 7.80 -0.75
CA GLU A 290 -7.21 8.85 -1.75
C GLU A 290 -8.67 9.21 -2.07
N LEU A 291 -9.57 8.21 -2.05
CA LEU A 291 -11.01 8.40 -2.26
C LEU A 291 -11.70 8.96 -1.00
N VAL A 292 -11.21 8.60 0.19
CA VAL A 292 -11.65 9.20 1.45
C VAL A 292 -11.31 10.69 1.52
N VAL A 293 -10.06 11.06 1.19
CA VAL A 293 -9.63 12.47 1.13
C VAL A 293 -10.54 13.27 0.20
N GLN A 294 -10.85 12.72 -0.98
CA GLN A 294 -11.72 13.37 -1.95
C GLN A 294 -13.15 13.50 -1.40
N ALA A 295 -13.76 12.44 -0.85
CA ALA A 295 -15.12 12.50 -0.31
C ALA A 295 -15.27 13.43 0.92
N LEU A 296 -14.19 13.71 1.64
CA LEU A 296 -14.17 14.67 2.75
C LEU A 296 -13.93 16.11 2.31
N ALA A 297 -13.46 16.34 1.08
CA ALA A 297 -13.18 17.67 0.57
C ALA A 297 -14.48 18.46 0.36
N ARG A 298 -14.50 19.73 0.81
CA ARG A 298 -15.71 20.58 0.80
C ARG A 298 -16.13 21.02 -0.61
N ASP A 299 -15.23 20.90 -1.59
CA ASP A 299 -15.39 21.37 -2.96
C ASP A 299 -15.60 20.24 -3.97
N THR A 300 -15.86 19.01 -3.50
CA THR A 300 -16.15 17.87 -4.39
C THR A 300 -17.61 17.91 -4.83
N SER A 301 -17.84 17.92 -6.15
CA SER A 301 -19.19 17.93 -6.73
C SER A 301 -19.90 16.58 -6.62
N GLN A 302 -21.21 16.55 -6.88
CA GLN A 302 -21.98 15.28 -6.87
C GLN A 302 -21.51 14.31 -7.96
N ASP A 303 -21.18 14.81 -9.15
CA ASP A 303 -20.63 14.00 -10.24
C ASP A 303 -19.25 13.43 -9.85
N GLU A 304 -18.39 14.23 -9.20
CA GLU A 304 -17.12 13.74 -8.66
C GLU A 304 -17.32 12.67 -7.59
N LEU A 305 -18.29 12.84 -6.68
CA LEU A 305 -18.63 11.83 -5.67
C LEU A 305 -19.15 10.53 -6.31
N GLY A 306 -19.91 10.62 -7.40
CA GLY A 306 -20.37 9.45 -8.16
C GLY A 306 -19.22 8.65 -8.77
N ILE A 307 -18.24 9.33 -9.38
CA ILE A 307 -17.01 8.70 -9.88
C ILE A 307 -16.21 8.09 -8.72
N ASN A 308 -16.04 8.84 -7.63
CA ASN A 308 -15.33 8.42 -6.43
C ASN A 308 -15.93 7.14 -5.81
N GLN A 309 -17.27 7.09 -5.73
CA GLN A 309 -18.01 5.90 -5.30
C GLN A 309 -17.80 4.71 -6.24
N GLY A 310 -17.85 4.93 -7.56
CA GLY A 310 -17.57 3.89 -8.55
C GLY A 310 -16.15 3.30 -8.41
N GLN A 311 -15.15 4.15 -8.14
CA GLN A 311 -13.78 3.69 -7.89
C GLN A 311 -13.66 2.93 -6.56
N TRP A 312 -14.39 3.35 -5.52
CA TRP A 312 -14.45 2.64 -4.25
C TRP A 312 -15.03 1.23 -4.41
N VAL A 313 -16.17 1.12 -5.10
CA VAL A 313 -16.81 -0.17 -5.41
C VAL A 313 -15.87 -1.08 -6.20
N SER A 314 -15.13 -0.53 -7.16
CA SER A 314 -14.11 -1.25 -7.92
C SER A 314 -13.02 -1.84 -7.02
N ILE A 315 -12.47 -1.04 -6.08
CA ILE A 315 -11.47 -1.53 -5.10
C ILE A 315 -12.07 -2.63 -4.21
N ARG A 316 -13.28 -2.41 -3.68
CA ARG A 316 -13.98 -3.38 -2.83
C ARG A 316 -14.20 -4.70 -3.54
N ASP A 317 -14.73 -4.67 -4.77
CA ASP A 317 -15.05 -5.86 -5.54
C ASP A 317 -13.79 -6.64 -5.93
N GLU A 318 -12.70 -5.97 -6.35
CA GLU A 318 -11.43 -6.65 -6.61
C GLU A 318 -10.83 -7.24 -5.33
N THR A 319 -10.94 -6.55 -4.19
CA THR A 319 -10.47 -7.08 -2.90
C THR A 319 -11.27 -8.32 -2.47
N LEU A 320 -12.58 -8.35 -2.75
CA LEU A 320 -13.42 -9.52 -2.50
C LEU A 320 -13.01 -10.72 -3.35
N LYS A 321 -12.66 -10.52 -4.63
CA LYS A 321 -12.23 -11.59 -5.53
C LYS A 321 -10.97 -12.31 -5.07
N LEU A 322 -10.16 -11.65 -4.25
CA LEU A 322 -8.96 -12.27 -3.69
C LEU A 322 -9.31 -13.37 -2.65
N GLY A 323 -10.55 -13.47 -2.16
CA GLY A 323 -10.97 -14.59 -1.30
C GLY A 323 -11.79 -14.18 -0.07
N GLY A 324 -12.17 -12.91 0.04
CA GLY A 324 -12.84 -12.34 1.21
C GLY A 324 -11.99 -12.41 2.49
N LEU A 325 -12.47 -11.79 3.56
CA LEU A 325 -11.86 -11.92 4.88
C LEU A 325 -12.64 -12.88 5.77
N GLY A 326 -11.98 -13.39 6.79
CA GLY A 326 -12.60 -14.20 7.83
C GLY A 326 -13.56 -13.40 8.72
N LYS A 327 -13.83 -13.94 9.91
CA LYS A 327 -14.52 -13.19 10.96
C LYS A 327 -13.50 -12.22 11.57
N CYS A 328 -13.39 -11.00 11.07
CA CYS A 328 -12.35 -10.07 11.50
C CYS A 328 -12.95 -8.90 12.29
N VAL A 329 -12.19 -8.32 13.22
CA VAL A 329 -12.52 -7.03 13.84
C VAL A 329 -11.49 -6.00 13.39
N PRO A 330 -11.85 -5.08 12.47
CA PRO A 330 -10.99 -3.93 12.16
C PRO A 330 -10.95 -2.95 13.34
N MET A 331 -9.75 -2.70 13.83
CA MET A 331 -9.44 -1.76 14.92
C MET A 331 -8.68 -0.57 14.34
N CYS A 332 -9.31 0.59 14.33
CA CYS A 332 -8.83 1.76 13.60
C CYS A 332 -8.24 2.80 14.54
N ASP A 333 -6.91 2.97 14.50
CA ASP A 333 -6.22 3.96 15.34
C ASP A 333 -6.54 5.39 14.89
N PHE A 334 -7.20 6.13 15.77
CA PHE A 334 -7.58 7.53 15.59
C PHE A 334 -6.92 8.47 16.61
N SER A 335 -5.90 7.98 17.32
CA SER A 335 -5.15 8.74 18.32
C SER A 335 -4.41 9.94 17.73
N GLY A 336 -3.88 10.78 18.62
CA GLY A 336 -3.18 12.02 18.25
C GLY A 336 -1.99 11.81 17.32
N SER A 337 -1.21 10.74 17.48
CA SER A 337 -0.03 10.45 16.65
C SER A 337 -0.39 10.07 15.20
N MET A 338 -1.58 9.51 15.00
CA MET A 338 -2.12 9.18 13.67
C MET A 338 -2.65 10.41 12.91
N ASN A 339 -2.70 11.60 13.53
CA ASN A 339 -3.36 12.75 12.93
C ASN A 339 -2.77 13.13 11.56
N GLY A 340 -3.65 13.50 10.62
CA GLY A 340 -3.29 13.72 9.23
C GLY A 340 -3.55 12.49 8.37
N LEU A 341 -2.61 12.16 7.49
CA LEU A 341 -2.78 11.11 6.49
C LEU A 341 -2.90 9.69 7.07
N PRO A 342 -2.11 9.26 8.07
CA PRO A 342 -2.23 7.93 8.68
C PRO A 342 -3.63 7.62 9.21
N LYS A 343 -4.28 8.57 9.88
CA LYS A 343 -5.68 8.45 10.34
C LYS A 343 -6.66 8.23 9.19
N LEU A 344 -6.50 8.95 8.08
CA LEU A 344 -7.36 8.76 6.91
C LEU A 344 -7.13 7.41 6.23
N ILE A 345 -5.91 6.88 6.30
CA ILE A 345 -5.59 5.52 5.83
C ILE A 345 -6.22 4.46 6.73
N SER A 346 -6.07 4.61 8.06
CA SER A 346 -6.72 3.75 9.06
C SER A 346 -8.24 3.69 8.84
N LEU A 347 -8.87 4.86 8.67
CA LEU A 347 -10.29 4.94 8.36
C LEU A 347 -10.66 4.25 7.04
N ALA A 348 -9.91 4.50 5.97
CA ALA A 348 -10.20 3.93 4.66
C ALA A 348 -10.06 2.40 4.65
N LEU A 349 -8.98 1.86 5.23
CA LEU A 349 -8.79 0.41 5.35
C LEU A 349 -9.82 -0.21 6.29
N GLY A 350 -10.17 0.46 7.38
CA GLY A 350 -11.23 0.04 8.30
C GLY A 350 -12.59 -0.10 7.62
N ILE A 351 -13.02 0.92 6.87
CA ILE A 351 -14.27 0.85 6.09
C ILE A 351 -14.19 -0.29 5.07
N LEU A 352 -13.10 -0.38 4.30
CA LEU A 352 -12.95 -1.43 3.28
C LEU A 352 -13.02 -2.84 3.89
N VAL A 353 -12.26 -3.11 4.96
CA VAL A 353 -12.29 -4.38 5.69
C VAL A 353 -13.70 -4.67 6.22
N SER A 354 -14.39 -3.66 6.77
CA SER A 354 -15.76 -3.83 7.26
C SER A 354 -16.74 -4.23 6.16
N GLU A 355 -16.55 -3.78 4.92
CA GLU A 355 -17.43 -4.09 3.79
C GLU A 355 -17.25 -5.51 3.25
N ILE A 356 -16.01 -6.00 3.27
CA ILE A 356 -15.62 -7.31 2.72
C ILE A 356 -15.55 -8.42 3.79
N ASN A 357 -15.92 -8.07 5.02
CA ASN A 357 -15.90 -8.95 6.18
C ASN A 357 -16.96 -10.05 6.09
N HIS A 358 -16.82 -11.05 6.95
CA HIS A 358 -17.91 -11.99 7.20
C HIS A 358 -19.20 -11.26 7.62
N SER A 359 -20.36 -11.77 7.19
CA SER A 359 -21.67 -11.14 7.41
C SER A 359 -21.95 -10.74 8.86
N ALA A 360 -21.52 -11.57 9.82
CA ALA A 360 -21.65 -11.31 11.26
C ALA A 360 -20.87 -10.07 11.77
N PHE A 361 -19.82 -9.66 11.06
CA PHE A 361 -18.94 -8.53 11.41
C PHE A 361 -19.00 -7.39 10.38
N LYS A 362 -19.86 -7.53 9.37
CA LYS A 362 -19.96 -6.61 8.25
C LYS A 362 -20.40 -5.23 8.73
N ASP A 363 -19.84 -4.19 8.12
CA ASP A 363 -20.16 -2.78 8.38
C ASP A 363 -19.90 -2.32 9.82
N HIS A 364 -19.01 -2.98 10.56
CA HIS A 364 -18.61 -2.57 11.90
C HIS A 364 -17.09 -2.38 12.01
N ILE A 365 -16.69 -1.36 12.76
CA ILE A 365 -15.30 -1.13 13.17
C ILE A 365 -15.25 -0.82 14.66
N LEU A 366 -14.08 -1.03 15.27
CA LEU A 366 -13.76 -0.56 16.61
C LEU A 366 -12.78 0.62 16.49
N THR A 367 -13.13 1.80 17.02
CA THR A 367 -12.16 2.89 17.15
C THR A 367 -11.09 2.48 18.14
N PHE A 368 -9.84 2.80 17.83
CA PHE A 368 -8.69 2.45 18.64
C PHE A 368 -8.01 3.72 19.13
N ASP A 369 -8.28 4.04 20.39
CA ASP A 369 -7.75 5.18 21.13
C ASP A 369 -7.88 4.89 22.65
N ALA A 370 -7.80 5.91 23.50
CA ALA A 370 -7.91 5.74 24.96
C ALA A 370 -9.31 5.27 25.42
N GLU A 371 -10.35 5.52 24.61
CA GLU A 371 -11.74 5.11 24.83
C GLU A 371 -12.31 4.36 23.61
N PRO A 372 -11.90 3.09 23.38
CA PRO A 372 -12.35 2.32 22.23
C PRO A 372 -13.88 2.20 22.15
N LYS A 373 -14.44 2.49 20.97
CA LYS A 373 -15.89 2.51 20.70
C LYS A 373 -16.25 1.77 19.42
N TRP A 374 -17.35 1.03 19.47
CA TRP A 374 -17.93 0.41 18.27
C TRP A 374 -18.63 1.46 17.42
N HIS A 375 -18.32 1.48 16.12
CA HIS A 375 -19.04 2.26 15.12
C HIS A 375 -19.70 1.33 14.11
N SER A 376 -20.96 1.62 13.74
CA SER A 376 -21.73 0.85 12.76
C SER A 376 -22.01 1.68 11.52
N PHE A 377 -21.66 1.14 10.36
CA PHE A 377 -21.98 1.64 9.03
C PHE A 377 -23.24 0.98 8.45
N ALA A 378 -23.97 0.20 9.25
CA ALA A 378 -25.19 -0.47 8.80
C ALA A 378 -26.20 0.55 8.25
N GLY A 379 -26.78 0.23 7.09
CA GLY A 379 -27.73 1.10 6.39
C GLY A 379 -27.09 2.27 5.63
N LYS A 380 -25.74 2.38 5.59
CA LYS A 380 -25.03 3.36 4.76
C LYS A 380 -24.63 2.73 3.43
N SER A 381 -25.05 3.34 2.34
CA SER A 381 -24.95 2.82 0.98
C SER A 381 -23.73 3.34 0.22
N SER A 382 -23.24 4.53 0.56
CA SER A 382 -22.10 5.18 -0.10
C SER A 382 -20.93 5.39 0.87
N LEU A 383 -19.71 5.50 0.31
CA LEU A 383 -18.52 5.89 1.07
C LEU A 383 -18.75 7.23 1.78
N LYS A 384 -19.40 8.18 1.10
CA LYS A 384 -19.69 9.50 1.66
C LYS A 384 -20.57 9.41 2.91
N GLU A 385 -21.65 8.63 2.84
CA GLU A 385 -22.55 8.40 3.99
C GLU A 385 -21.84 7.76 5.19
N LYS A 386 -20.92 6.82 4.94
CA LYS A 386 -20.10 6.18 5.99
C LYS A 386 -19.12 7.17 6.62
N LEU A 387 -18.50 8.02 5.82
CA LEU A 387 -17.59 9.06 6.31
C LEU A 387 -18.34 10.12 7.13
N ASP A 388 -19.54 10.49 6.71
CA ASP A 388 -20.35 11.46 7.43
C ASP A 388 -20.87 10.89 8.77
N SER A 389 -21.15 9.58 8.85
CA SER A 389 -21.63 8.96 10.09
C SER A 389 -20.57 8.92 11.18
N ILE A 390 -19.30 8.68 10.84
CA ILE A 390 -18.22 8.53 11.82
C ILE A 390 -17.52 9.84 12.17
N ARG A 391 -17.83 10.95 11.48
CA ARG A 391 -17.09 12.21 11.61
C ARG A 391 -16.92 12.71 13.05
N GLY A 392 -17.92 12.49 13.92
CA GLY A 392 -17.85 12.85 15.34
C GLY A 392 -16.93 11.98 16.18
N ASP A 393 -16.61 10.77 15.72
CA ASP A 393 -15.80 9.76 16.43
C ASP A 393 -14.32 9.76 15.99
N LEU A 394 -13.92 10.61 15.03
CA LEU A 394 -12.55 10.67 14.49
C LEU A 394 -11.53 11.42 15.39
N GLY A 395 -11.83 11.57 16.68
CA GLY A 395 -10.97 12.24 17.63
C GLY A 395 -11.36 11.95 19.07
N GLN A 396 -10.68 10.98 19.67
CA GLN A 396 -10.75 10.71 21.11
C GLN A 396 -9.35 10.26 21.55
N GLY A 397 -8.83 10.83 22.65
CA GLY A 397 -7.56 10.40 23.28
C GLY A 397 -6.25 10.80 22.59
N LEU A 398 -5.20 11.01 23.41
CA LEU A 398 -3.81 11.19 22.93
C LEU A 398 -3.06 9.85 22.80
N ASN A 399 -3.52 8.81 23.52
CA ASN A 399 -2.89 7.50 23.62
C ASN A 399 -3.89 6.41 23.20
N THR A 400 -3.43 5.17 23.08
CA THR A 400 -4.18 3.97 22.65
C THR A 400 -4.06 2.86 23.70
N ASP A 401 -5.18 2.20 24.05
CA ASP A 401 -5.19 1.10 25.03
C ASP A 401 -5.64 -0.22 24.36
N PHE A 402 -4.65 -1.07 24.03
CA PHE A 402 -4.89 -2.33 23.35
C PHE A 402 -5.68 -3.34 24.19
N TYR A 403 -5.40 -3.41 25.50
CA TYR A 403 -6.09 -4.33 26.39
C TYR A 403 -7.57 -3.96 26.52
N LYS A 404 -7.86 -2.68 26.75
CA LYS A 404 -9.24 -2.17 26.83
C LYS A 404 -10.02 -2.40 25.55
N ALA A 405 -9.40 -2.20 24.39
CA ALA A 405 -10.03 -2.50 23.10
C ALA A 405 -10.39 -3.99 22.98
N CYS A 406 -9.49 -4.89 23.37
CA CYS A 406 -9.78 -6.32 23.44
C CYS A 406 -10.93 -6.63 24.41
N MET A 407 -10.96 -5.98 25.58
CA MET A 407 -12.05 -6.18 26.54
C MET A 407 -13.40 -5.67 26.02
N ARG A 408 -13.44 -4.60 25.22
CA ARG A 408 -14.69 -4.17 24.53
C ARG A 408 -15.24 -5.24 23.58
N ILE A 409 -14.35 -6.03 22.97
CA ILE A 409 -14.75 -7.15 22.11
C ILE A 409 -15.34 -8.27 22.97
N VAL A 410 -14.65 -8.66 24.04
CA VAL A 410 -15.11 -9.67 24.99
C VAL A 410 -16.48 -9.29 25.59
N GLU A 411 -16.64 -8.04 26.05
CA GLU A 411 -17.90 -7.51 26.56
C GLU A 411 -19.04 -7.66 25.53
N LYS A 412 -18.77 -7.29 24.28
CA LYS A 412 -19.75 -7.39 23.19
C LYS A 412 -20.12 -8.85 22.90
N MET A 413 -19.14 -9.75 22.93
CA MET A 413 -19.36 -11.18 22.73
C MET A 413 -20.19 -11.80 23.86
N LYS A 414 -19.97 -11.40 25.12
CA LYS A 414 -20.80 -11.81 26.27
C LYS A 414 -22.24 -11.34 26.11
N GLN A 415 -22.43 -10.06 25.77
CA GLN A 415 -23.77 -9.48 25.56
C GLN A 415 -24.54 -10.19 24.44
N ALA A 416 -23.86 -10.49 23.34
CA ALA A 416 -24.46 -11.17 22.20
C ALA A 416 -24.56 -12.70 22.37
N LYS A 417 -23.98 -13.26 23.45
CA LYS A 417 -23.81 -14.71 23.65
C LYS A 417 -23.29 -15.38 22.38
N VAL A 418 -22.13 -14.95 21.91
CA VAL A 418 -21.50 -15.50 20.69
C VAL A 418 -21.17 -16.99 20.92
N PRO A 419 -21.67 -17.92 20.09
CA PRO A 419 -21.33 -19.34 20.22
C PRO A 419 -19.82 -19.61 20.12
N VAL A 420 -19.34 -20.65 20.78
CA VAL A 420 -17.96 -21.12 20.60
C VAL A 420 -17.75 -21.59 19.16
N GLY A 421 -16.67 -21.13 18.51
CA GLY A 421 -16.40 -21.28 17.09
C GLY A 421 -16.90 -20.09 16.23
N ASP A 422 -17.72 -19.21 16.82
CA ASP A 422 -18.19 -17.99 16.17
C ASP A 422 -17.44 -16.72 16.60
N GLU A 423 -16.45 -16.85 17.48
CA GLU A 423 -15.51 -15.79 17.80
C GLU A 423 -14.80 -15.20 16.56
N PRO A 424 -14.36 -13.93 16.63
CA PRO A 424 -13.50 -13.38 15.61
C PRO A 424 -12.21 -14.20 15.49
N ALA A 425 -11.81 -14.45 14.24
CA ALA A 425 -10.55 -15.10 13.91
C ALA A 425 -9.37 -14.13 13.97
N ASP A 426 -9.60 -12.85 13.62
CA ASP A 426 -8.56 -11.82 13.53
C ASP A 426 -8.97 -10.50 14.19
N LEU A 427 -8.03 -9.87 14.88
CA LEU A 427 -8.05 -8.44 15.19
C LEU A 427 -7.09 -7.74 14.24
N ILE A 428 -7.58 -6.85 13.36
CA ILE A 428 -6.74 -6.12 12.42
C ILE A 428 -6.53 -4.71 12.95
N VAL A 429 -5.35 -4.45 13.50
CA VAL A 429 -4.98 -3.20 14.17
C VAL A 429 -4.26 -2.28 13.19
N PHE A 430 -4.93 -1.23 12.74
CA PHE A 430 -4.36 -0.19 11.87
C PHE A 430 -3.74 0.92 12.70
N THR A 431 -2.41 1.00 12.79
CA THR A 431 -1.71 1.87 13.77
C THR A 431 -0.36 2.38 13.23
N ASP A 432 0.28 3.29 13.94
CA ASP A 432 1.68 3.73 13.72
C ASP A 432 2.69 2.97 14.58
N MET A 433 2.26 1.88 15.23
CA MET A 433 3.01 1.02 16.17
C MET A 433 3.26 1.64 17.54
N GLY A 434 2.84 2.88 17.80
CA GLY A 434 3.02 3.53 19.09
C GLY A 434 1.83 3.36 20.00
N PHE A 435 1.44 2.13 20.35
CA PHE A 435 0.30 1.89 21.25
C PHE A 435 0.68 1.27 22.59
N ASP A 436 -0.12 1.56 23.63
CA ASP A 436 0.17 1.12 25.00
C ASP A 436 -0.25 -0.34 25.22
N ALA A 437 0.67 -1.07 25.84
CA ALA A 437 0.42 -2.37 26.43
C ALA A 437 -0.02 -2.15 27.89
N ALA A 438 -1.26 -1.67 28.11
CA ALA A 438 -1.76 -1.48 29.47
C ALA A 438 -1.83 -2.84 30.19
N ILE A 439 -0.80 -3.15 30.99
CA ILE A 439 -0.79 -4.26 31.93
C ILE A 439 -1.57 -3.80 33.16
N ARG A 440 -2.59 -4.54 33.57
CA ARG A 440 -3.11 -4.37 34.93
C ARG A 440 -2.02 -4.81 35.89
N ASP A 441 -1.51 -3.89 36.70
CA ASP A 441 -0.65 -4.18 37.86
C ASP A 441 -1.35 -5.20 38.77
N ASN A 442 -1.15 -6.49 38.49
CA ASN A 442 -1.44 -7.53 39.45
C ASN A 442 -0.20 -7.65 40.33
N ASN A 443 -0.22 -6.88 41.42
CA ASN A 443 0.61 -7.09 42.61
C ASN A 443 0.30 -8.46 43.23
N TYR A 444 0.72 -9.54 42.57
CA TYR A 444 0.63 -10.90 43.13
C TYR A 444 1.98 -11.62 43.03
N TYR A 445 2.73 -11.46 44.11
CA TYR A 445 3.90 -12.19 44.58
C TYR A 445 5.23 -12.07 43.83
N GLY A 446 6.21 -11.54 44.58
CA GLY A 446 7.62 -11.56 44.26
C GLY A 446 8.13 -12.98 43.96
N ARG A 447 8.63 -13.15 42.75
CA ARG A 447 9.65 -14.13 42.39
C ARG A 447 10.49 -13.49 41.30
N ASN A 448 11.80 -13.72 41.36
CA ASN A 448 12.75 -13.48 40.26
C ASN A 448 12.34 -14.31 39.03
N THR A 449 11.24 -13.95 38.38
CA THR A 449 10.87 -14.48 37.07
C THR A 449 11.75 -13.79 36.06
N VAL A 450 12.52 -14.59 35.35
CA VAL A 450 13.17 -14.25 34.07
C VAL A 450 12.22 -13.33 33.30
N LYS A 451 12.71 -12.17 32.85
CA LYS A 451 12.01 -11.20 31.99
C LYS A 451 11.53 -11.88 30.69
N SER A 452 10.53 -12.75 30.76
CA SER A 452 9.72 -13.10 29.61
C SER A 452 9.10 -11.78 29.16
N ALA A 453 9.24 -11.44 27.87
CA ALA A 453 8.89 -10.14 27.36
C ALA A 453 7.45 -9.80 27.74
N VAL A 454 7.26 -8.62 28.32
CA VAL A 454 5.96 -8.08 28.78
C VAL A 454 4.85 -8.23 27.73
N TRP A 455 5.18 -8.11 26.46
CA TRP A 455 4.23 -8.32 25.38
C TRP A 455 3.70 -9.76 25.30
N ASP A 456 4.56 -10.78 25.49
CA ASP A 456 4.15 -12.19 25.53
C ASP A 456 3.17 -12.41 26.70
N THR A 457 3.42 -11.74 27.84
CA THR A 457 2.51 -11.79 28.99
C THR A 457 1.18 -11.08 28.72
N GLN A 458 1.16 -9.99 27.97
CA GLN A 458 -0.08 -9.30 27.61
C GLN A 458 -0.92 -10.12 26.62
N ILE A 459 -0.31 -10.68 25.57
CA ILE A 459 -1.00 -11.60 24.66
C ILE A 459 -1.56 -12.79 25.43
N GLN A 460 -0.79 -13.37 26.36
CA GLN A 460 -1.26 -14.48 27.17
C GLN A 460 -2.43 -14.06 28.07
N GLN A 461 -2.38 -12.88 28.68
CA GLN A 461 -3.48 -12.35 29.46
C GLN A 461 -4.75 -12.18 28.62
N ILE A 462 -4.65 -11.58 27.43
CA ILE A 462 -5.79 -11.44 26.52
C ILE A 462 -6.35 -12.82 26.15
N ARG A 463 -5.49 -13.80 25.87
CA ARG A 463 -5.92 -15.18 25.58
C ARG A 463 -6.71 -15.79 26.74
N ASP A 464 -6.21 -15.62 27.96
CA ASP A 464 -6.85 -16.14 29.16
C ASP A 464 -8.20 -15.45 29.41
N GLU A 465 -8.30 -14.14 29.18
CA GLU A 465 -9.55 -13.40 29.34
C GLU A 465 -10.63 -13.85 28.33
N PHE A 466 -10.28 -14.05 27.04
CA PHE A 466 -11.20 -14.61 26.05
C PHE A 466 -11.70 -15.99 26.45
N LYS A 467 -10.78 -16.86 26.90
CA LYS A 467 -11.11 -18.21 27.33
C LYS A 467 -12.07 -18.19 28.53
N LYS A 468 -11.69 -17.49 29.61
CA LYS A 468 -12.49 -17.39 30.85
C LYS A 468 -13.87 -16.80 30.55
N ALA A 469 -13.92 -15.73 29.76
CA ALA A 469 -15.17 -15.09 29.37
C ALA A 469 -16.11 -16.03 28.61
N GLY A 470 -15.58 -16.87 27.72
CA GLY A 470 -16.37 -17.90 27.04
C GLY A 470 -16.87 -18.98 28.00
N GLU A 471 -16.02 -19.44 28.92
CA GLU A 471 -16.39 -20.44 29.93
C GLU A 471 -17.46 -19.92 30.90
N GLU A 472 -17.45 -18.63 31.23
CA GLU A 472 -18.51 -17.97 32.01
C GLU A 472 -19.88 -18.00 31.30
N VAL A 473 -19.90 -17.92 29.97
CA VAL A 473 -21.14 -17.87 29.18
C VAL A 473 -21.62 -19.27 28.77
N TRP A 474 -20.69 -20.16 28.43
CA TRP A 474 -20.97 -21.47 27.80
C TRP A 474 -20.57 -22.70 28.62
N GLY A 475 -20.04 -22.48 29.83
CA GLY A 475 -19.61 -23.52 30.75
C GLY A 475 -18.13 -23.89 30.61
N VAL A 476 -17.60 -24.51 31.67
CA VAL A 476 -16.19 -24.93 31.77
C VAL A 476 -15.83 -25.85 30.60
N GLY A 477 -14.71 -25.58 29.93
CA GLY A 477 -14.26 -26.31 28.75
C GLY A 477 -14.75 -25.74 27.42
N ASN A 478 -15.72 -24.81 27.43
CA ASN A 478 -16.26 -24.14 26.24
C ASN A 478 -15.83 -22.66 26.19
N GLY A 479 -14.53 -22.40 26.40
CA GLY A 479 -13.98 -21.05 26.30
C GLY A 479 -13.83 -20.57 24.85
N TRP A 480 -13.92 -19.26 24.62
CA TRP A 480 -13.65 -18.70 23.29
C TRP A 480 -12.16 -18.79 22.96
N LYS A 481 -11.87 -19.04 21.68
CA LYS A 481 -10.52 -18.90 21.16
C LYS A 481 -10.16 -17.42 21.05
N ALA A 482 -8.96 -17.07 21.49
CA ALA A 482 -8.45 -15.73 21.28
C ALA A 482 -8.14 -15.51 19.79
N PRO A 483 -8.48 -14.35 19.21
CA PRO A 483 -8.18 -14.09 17.80
C PRO A 483 -6.67 -13.91 17.57
N ARG A 484 -6.23 -14.13 16.34
CA ARG A 484 -4.90 -13.73 15.87
C ARG A 484 -4.84 -12.21 15.82
N ILE A 485 -3.71 -11.63 16.22
CA ILE A 485 -3.50 -10.18 16.22
C ILE A 485 -2.71 -9.82 14.96
N VAL A 486 -3.34 -9.08 14.05
CA VAL A 486 -2.69 -8.55 12.85
C VAL A 486 -2.36 -7.08 13.09
N ILE A 487 -1.09 -6.79 13.30
CA ILE A 487 -0.59 -5.43 13.47
C ILE A 487 -0.22 -4.88 12.10
N TRP A 488 -0.96 -3.87 11.65
CA TRP A 488 -0.75 -3.24 10.36
C TRP A 488 -0.19 -1.83 10.55
N ASN A 489 1.12 -1.72 10.37
CA ASN A 489 1.83 -0.46 10.49
C ASN A 489 1.52 0.48 9.31
N LEU A 490 1.02 1.67 9.58
CA LEU A 490 0.67 2.69 8.60
C LEU A 490 1.67 3.85 8.55
N SER A 491 2.66 3.87 9.44
CA SER A 491 3.62 4.97 9.61
C SER A 491 5.04 4.45 9.73
N ALA A 492 6.02 5.29 9.40
CA ALA A 492 7.43 5.00 9.68
C ALA A 492 7.93 5.79 10.90
N HIS A 493 7.02 6.40 11.67
CA HIS A 493 7.37 7.30 12.76
C HIS A 493 7.96 6.60 13.98
N PHE A 494 7.41 5.42 14.32
CA PHE A 494 7.86 4.61 15.45
C PHE A 494 8.38 3.26 14.99
N ASN A 495 9.42 2.78 15.67
CA ASN A 495 10.07 1.49 15.43
C ASN A 495 9.82 0.55 16.61
N ASP A 496 8.57 0.48 17.06
CA ASP A 496 8.19 -0.27 18.26
C ASP A 496 7.63 -1.62 17.83
N PHE A 497 8.42 -2.69 17.99
CA PHE A 497 8.03 -4.02 17.52
C PHE A 497 7.32 -4.78 18.63
N HIS A 498 6.06 -5.13 18.39
CA HIS A 498 5.22 -5.87 19.33
C HIS A 498 5.21 -7.38 19.03
N ALA A 499 6.27 -7.94 18.46
CA ALA A 499 6.42 -9.38 18.27
C ALA A 499 7.79 -9.73 17.73
N LYS A 500 8.25 -10.94 18.05
CA LYS A 500 9.34 -11.61 17.36
C LYS A 500 8.87 -12.18 16.01
N ALA A 501 9.81 -12.47 15.13
CA ALA A 501 9.56 -13.05 13.83
C ALA A 501 8.79 -14.39 13.90
N ASP A 502 9.02 -15.17 14.95
CA ASP A 502 8.41 -16.48 15.21
C ASP A 502 7.22 -16.42 16.20
N GLN A 503 6.79 -15.23 16.62
CA GLN A 503 5.73 -15.07 17.61
C GLN A 503 4.39 -15.62 17.09
N GLU A 504 3.97 -16.75 17.65
CA GLU A 504 2.69 -17.37 17.28
C GLU A 504 1.49 -16.52 17.71
N GLY A 505 0.53 -16.39 16.80
CA GLY A 505 -0.71 -15.63 16.96
C GLY A 505 -0.59 -14.15 16.63
N VAL A 506 0.56 -13.71 16.09
CA VAL A 506 0.77 -12.33 15.63
C VAL A 506 1.18 -12.31 14.17
N VAL A 507 0.70 -11.32 13.41
CA VAL A 507 1.14 -11.04 12.04
C VAL A 507 1.48 -9.56 11.95
N GLN A 508 2.57 -9.21 11.29
CA GLN A 508 2.94 -7.82 11.04
C GLN A 508 2.85 -7.50 9.55
N LEU A 509 2.12 -6.45 9.22
CA LEU A 509 1.96 -5.92 7.86
C LEU A 509 2.34 -4.44 7.84
N SER A 510 2.62 -3.92 6.65
CA SER A 510 2.92 -2.49 6.47
C SER A 510 2.52 -1.98 5.09
N GLY A 511 2.48 -0.65 4.96
CA GLY A 511 2.05 0.03 3.75
C GLY A 511 0.54 0.24 3.71
N TRP A 512 0.05 0.86 2.63
CA TRP A 512 -1.32 1.38 2.57
C TRP A 512 -2.22 0.67 1.54
N SER A 513 -1.70 -0.43 0.98
CA SER A 513 -2.30 -1.13 -0.14
C SER A 513 -3.25 -2.23 0.32
N PRO A 514 -4.49 -2.32 -0.20
CA PRO A 514 -5.37 -3.44 0.05
C PRO A 514 -4.79 -4.80 -0.38
N SER A 515 -3.82 -4.83 -1.29
CA SER A 515 -3.16 -6.07 -1.71
C SER A 515 -2.54 -6.86 -0.55
N MET A 516 -2.16 -6.19 0.53
CA MET A 516 -1.62 -6.83 1.74
C MET A 516 -2.63 -7.75 2.42
N LEU A 517 -3.94 -7.56 2.18
CA LEU A 517 -5.00 -8.44 2.70
C LEU A 517 -4.91 -9.87 2.15
N LYS A 518 -4.18 -10.09 1.05
CA LYS A 518 -3.88 -11.44 0.55
C LYS A 518 -3.29 -12.35 1.62
N ALA A 519 -2.44 -11.82 2.51
CA ALA A 519 -1.86 -12.58 3.60
C ALA A 519 -2.87 -13.05 4.66
N LEU A 520 -4.09 -12.48 4.67
CA LEU A 520 -5.11 -12.74 5.67
C LEU A 520 -6.30 -13.55 5.12
N GLN A 521 -6.26 -13.95 3.85
CA GLN A 521 -7.36 -14.65 3.18
C GLN A 521 -7.53 -16.10 3.62
N LYS A 522 -8.78 -16.57 3.58
CA LYS A 522 -9.11 -17.97 3.86
C LYS A 522 -8.80 -18.85 2.65
N GLY A 523 -8.30 -20.07 2.90
CA GLY A 523 -8.04 -21.08 1.86
C GLY A 523 -6.58 -21.19 1.42
N GLY A 524 -5.69 -20.32 1.92
CA GLY A 524 -4.23 -20.43 1.75
C GLY A 524 -3.52 -20.96 3.01
N VAL A 525 -2.19 -20.78 3.06
CA VAL A 525 -1.39 -21.06 4.27
C VAL A 525 -1.91 -20.20 5.42
N GLN A 526 -2.30 -20.83 6.52
CA GLN A 526 -2.71 -20.10 7.72
C GLN A 526 -1.47 -19.41 8.32
N VAL A 527 -1.36 -18.09 8.09
CA VAL A 527 -0.28 -17.29 8.63
C VAL A 527 -0.44 -17.14 10.14
N MET A 528 0.54 -17.60 10.93
CA MET A 528 0.47 -17.53 12.40
C MET A 528 1.58 -16.69 13.02
N THR A 529 2.60 -16.31 12.25
CA THR A 529 3.73 -15.51 12.74
C THR A 529 4.06 -14.33 11.81
N PRO A 530 4.79 -13.30 12.28
CA PRO A 530 5.25 -12.21 11.42
C PRO A 530 6.11 -12.69 10.24
N TYR A 531 6.99 -13.67 10.48
CA TYR A 531 7.81 -14.28 9.43
C TYR A 531 6.94 -14.93 8.34
N GLN A 532 5.97 -15.76 8.73
CA GLN A 532 5.06 -16.39 7.77
C GLN A 532 4.25 -15.36 6.99
N GLY A 533 3.87 -14.23 7.62
CA GLY A 533 3.16 -13.16 6.95
C GLY A 533 4.00 -12.53 5.85
N MET A 534 5.24 -12.16 6.17
CA MET A 534 6.20 -11.68 5.18
C MET A 534 6.40 -12.71 4.05
N ARG A 535 6.60 -13.99 4.38
CA ARG A 535 6.79 -15.05 3.37
C ARG A 535 5.63 -15.16 2.40
N VAL A 536 4.38 -15.23 2.89
CA VAL A 536 3.20 -15.33 2.00
C VAL A 536 3.13 -14.18 0.99
N ILE A 537 3.62 -12.99 1.36
CA ILE A 537 3.62 -11.83 0.47
C ILE A 537 4.81 -11.84 -0.50
N LEU A 538 6.00 -12.22 -0.04
CA LEU A 538 7.18 -12.27 -0.90
C LEU A 538 7.14 -13.48 -1.86
N ASP A 539 6.54 -14.58 -1.44
CA ASP A 539 6.42 -15.84 -2.19
C ASP A 539 5.25 -15.84 -3.20
N ASP A 540 4.50 -14.75 -3.30
CA ASP A 540 3.46 -14.58 -4.34
C ASP A 540 4.08 -14.78 -5.74
N GLU A 541 3.40 -15.56 -6.59
CA GLU A 541 3.81 -15.88 -7.97
C GLU A 541 4.09 -14.62 -8.81
N ARG A 542 3.49 -13.48 -8.43
CA ARG A 542 3.76 -12.18 -9.06
C ARG A 542 5.24 -11.80 -9.02
N TYR A 543 6.03 -12.33 -8.08
CA TYR A 543 7.46 -12.05 -7.95
C TYR A 543 8.36 -13.18 -8.48
N ASP A 544 7.81 -14.16 -9.20
CA ASP A 544 8.60 -15.25 -9.80
C ASP A 544 9.64 -14.75 -10.81
N GLU A 545 9.30 -13.73 -11.60
CA GLU A 545 10.27 -13.16 -12.56
C GLU A 545 11.47 -12.51 -11.86
N VAL A 546 11.28 -11.95 -10.67
CA VAL A 546 12.40 -11.44 -9.85
C VAL A 546 13.29 -12.59 -9.42
N ARG A 547 12.71 -13.66 -8.86
CA ARG A 547 13.44 -14.88 -8.47
C ARG A 547 14.16 -15.55 -9.64
N LYS A 548 13.53 -15.60 -10.82
CA LYS A 548 14.15 -16.14 -12.04
C LYS A 548 15.39 -15.34 -12.44
N VAL A 549 15.31 -14.01 -12.42
CA VAL A 549 16.47 -13.15 -12.71
C VAL A 549 17.59 -13.37 -11.69
N TRP A 550 17.26 -13.47 -10.40
CA TRP A 550 18.22 -13.80 -9.35
C TRP A 550 18.93 -15.14 -9.62
N ASN A 551 18.19 -16.22 -9.85
CA ASN A 551 18.74 -17.56 -10.05
C ASN A 551 19.64 -17.64 -11.30
N MET A 552 19.31 -16.92 -12.38
CA MET A 552 20.15 -16.87 -13.59
C MET A 552 21.54 -16.27 -13.32
N ILE A 553 21.67 -15.36 -12.35
CA ILE A 553 22.92 -14.66 -12.04
C ILE A 553 23.75 -15.47 -11.03
N HIS A 554 23.09 -16.00 -10.01
CA HIS A 554 23.77 -16.66 -8.90
C HIS A 554 23.90 -18.19 -9.03
N GLN A 555 23.49 -18.76 -10.18
CA GLN A 555 23.66 -20.18 -10.52
C GLN A 555 23.23 -21.14 -9.39
N ILE A 556 22.04 -20.91 -8.83
CA ILE A 556 21.37 -21.86 -7.93
C ILE A 556 20.53 -22.82 -8.75
#